data_AF-A0AAP9EAG9-F1
#
_entry.id   AF-A0AAP9EAG9-F1
#
_cell.length_a   1.000
_cell.length_b   1.000
_cell.length_c   1.000
_cell.angle_alpha   90.00
_cell.angle_beta   90.00
_cell.angle_gamma   90.00
#
_symmetry.space_group_name_H-M   'P 1'
#
loop_
_entity.id
_entity.type
_entity.pdbx_description
1 polymer ?
#
loop_
_entity_poly.entity_id
_entity_poly.type
_entity_poly.pdbx_seq_one_letter_code
_entity_poly.pdbx_strand_id
1 'polypeptide(L)'
;MEQWKMVKWLSENLSATNVLLAIIAFVLVTYLAKSSDWLRDKFQRKNAQTLQIEQFYRENSGEDLKGLLNEWLDHFESMGKDFTPETAKVLIKRTMAVSSSRTTLILTSMLQHVYLSNENDEDNFVFMIYIAAIVDSLKKDFTAESIGIFELIQFKINDFQDEIPKFKKSYKTYKKEIKRTKKGIGMPLTSSLIIIIAVLVFILALVIYFINKM
;
A
#
# COMPACT_ATOMS: atom_id res chain seq x y z
N MET A 1 -2.35 57.46 -24.41
CA MET A 1 -0.88 57.56 -24.33
C MET A 1 -0.25 56.51 -23.39
N GLU A 2 -1.02 55.83 -22.52
CA GLU A 2 -0.49 54.82 -21.57
C GLU A 2 -0.25 53.43 -22.17
N GLN A 3 -1.06 52.97 -23.12
CA GLN A 3 -0.89 51.64 -23.72
C GLN A 3 0.45 51.48 -24.46
N TRP A 4 0.95 52.55 -25.06
CA TRP A 4 2.26 52.58 -25.72
C TRP A 4 3.44 52.50 -24.76
N LYS A 5 3.28 52.97 -23.50
CA LYS A 5 4.32 52.83 -22.47
C LYS A 5 4.44 51.38 -22.00
N MET A 6 3.33 50.67 -21.86
CA MET A 6 3.35 49.27 -21.43
C MET A 6 3.95 48.36 -22.51
N VAL A 7 3.58 48.59 -23.78
CA VAL A 7 4.14 47.84 -24.92
C VAL A 7 5.64 48.11 -25.09
N LYS A 8 6.08 49.36 -24.91
CA LYS A 8 7.49 49.73 -25.02
C LYS A 8 8.34 49.16 -23.88
N TRP A 9 7.82 49.21 -22.64
CA TRP A 9 8.43 48.56 -21.47
C TRP A 9 8.52 47.04 -21.64
N LEU A 10 7.48 46.40 -22.17
CA LEU A 10 7.50 44.97 -22.51
C LEU A 10 8.58 44.67 -23.56
N SER A 11 8.67 45.47 -24.63
CA SER A 11 9.68 45.25 -25.68
C SER A 11 11.13 45.48 -25.24
N GLU A 12 11.36 46.34 -24.24
CA GLU A 12 12.69 46.67 -23.72
C GLU A 12 13.18 45.67 -22.65
N ASN A 13 12.27 45.01 -21.93
CA ASN A 13 12.60 44.04 -20.86
C ASN A 13 12.38 42.56 -21.25
N LEU A 14 11.74 42.30 -22.39
CA LEU A 14 11.57 40.96 -22.93
C LEU A 14 12.75 40.61 -23.84
N SER A 15 13.83 40.10 -23.25
CA SER A 15 14.70 39.20 -23.99
C SER A 15 13.88 37.97 -24.41
N ALA A 16 14.18 37.38 -25.57
CA ALA A 16 13.50 36.18 -26.05
C ALA A 16 13.48 35.06 -24.98
N THR A 17 14.51 35.03 -24.10
CA THR A 17 14.61 34.14 -22.94
C THR A 17 13.54 34.37 -21.87
N ASN A 18 13.17 35.62 -21.55
CA ASN A 18 12.13 35.92 -20.56
C ASN A 18 10.73 35.59 -21.07
N VAL A 19 10.47 35.81 -22.36
CA VAL A 19 9.21 35.38 -23.02
C VAL A 19 9.11 33.86 -22.99
N LEU A 20 10.19 33.15 -23.34
CA LEU A 20 10.22 31.70 -23.35
C LEU A 20 10.00 31.10 -21.96
N LEU A 21 10.65 31.68 -20.93
CA LEU A 21 10.46 31.28 -19.53
C LEU A 21 9.02 31.49 -19.06
N ALA A 22 8.39 32.61 -19.42
CA ALA A 22 6.99 32.87 -19.09
C ALA A 22 6.04 31.85 -19.76
N ILE A 23 6.29 31.51 -21.02
CA ILE A 23 5.51 30.48 -21.74
C ILE A 23 5.71 29.11 -21.11
N ILE A 24 6.94 28.73 -20.78
CA ILE A 24 7.24 27.44 -20.12
C ILE A 24 6.59 27.38 -18.73
N ALA A 25 6.67 28.46 -17.94
CA ALA A 25 6.02 28.54 -16.64
C ALA A 25 4.49 28.42 -16.77
N PHE A 26 3.90 29.08 -17.77
CA PHE A 26 2.46 28.99 -18.05
C PHE A 26 2.03 27.57 -18.46
N VAL A 27 2.80 26.91 -19.33
CA VAL A 27 2.55 25.52 -19.74
C VAL A 27 2.72 24.56 -18.55
N LEU A 28 3.72 24.76 -17.69
CA LEU A 28 3.93 23.96 -16.48
C LEU A 28 2.78 24.13 -15.48
N VAL A 29 2.35 25.36 -15.22
CA VAL A 29 1.24 25.63 -14.28
C VAL A 29 -0.07 25.04 -14.80
N THR A 30 -0.36 25.19 -16.09
CA THR A 30 -1.57 24.62 -16.70
C THR A 30 -1.53 23.09 -16.74
N TYR A 31 -0.38 22.48 -17.01
CA TYR A 31 -0.20 21.03 -16.95
C TYR A 31 -0.32 20.50 -15.51
N LEU A 32 0.28 21.16 -14.53
CA LEU A 32 0.20 20.77 -13.12
C LEU A 32 -1.23 20.90 -12.58
N ALA A 33 -1.92 22.00 -12.90
CA ALA A 33 -3.32 22.21 -12.51
C ALA A 33 -4.24 21.13 -13.10
N LYS A 34 -4.06 20.77 -14.38
CA LYS A 34 -4.84 19.70 -15.03
C LYS A 34 -4.40 18.30 -14.59
N SER A 35 -3.17 18.13 -14.12
CA SER A 35 -2.66 16.85 -13.65
C SER A 35 -3.30 16.38 -12.34
N SER A 36 -3.71 17.33 -11.50
CA SER A 36 -4.51 17.09 -10.29
C SER A 36 -5.80 16.32 -10.58
N ASP A 37 -6.55 16.73 -11.59
CA ASP A 37 -7.91 16.23 -11.79
C ASP A 37 -7.94 14.78 -12.28
N TRP A 38 -7.09 14.39 -13.24
CA TRP A 38 -7.04 13.00 -13.69
C TRP A 38 -6.43 12.06 -12.62
N LEU A 39 -5.49 12.55 -11.81
CA LEU A 39 -4.95 11.80 -10.67
C LEU A 39 -6.01 11.59 -9.61
N ARG A 40 -6.77 12.64 -9.28
CA ARG A 40 -7.89 12.61 -8.33
C ARG A 40 -8.99 11.68 -8.82
N ASP A 41 -9.41 11.79 -10.08
CA ASP A 41 -10.41 10.92 -10.69
C ASP A 41 -9.95 9.46 -10.70
N LYS A 42 -8.68 9.20 -11.06
CA LYS A 42 -8.12 7.85 -11.04
C LYS A 42 -8.10 7.26 -9.63
N PHE A 43 -7.75 8.07 -8.62
CA PHE A 43 -7.76 7.66 -7.22
C PHE A 43 -9.19 7.42 -6.71
N GLN A 44 -10.12 8.33 -7.03
CA GLN A 44 -11.53 8.22 -6.65
C GLN A 44 -12.21 7.02 -7.30
N ARG A 45 -12.00 6.79 -8.60
CA ARG A 45 -12.54 5.62 -9.31
C ARG A 45 -12.02 4.32 -8.71
N LYS A 46 -10.71 4.24 -8.44
CA LYS A 46 -10.11 3.06 -7.81
C LYS A 46 -10.70 2.82 -6.42
N ASN A 47 -10.83 3.85 -5.60
CA ASN A 47 -11.40 3.74 -4.28
C ASN A 47 -12.89 3.35 -4.33
N ALA A 48 -13.68 3.96 -5.22
CA ALA A 48 -15.09 3.62 -5.40
C ALA A 48 -15.26 2.16 -5.85
N GLN A 49 -14.44 1.69 -6.78
CA GLN A 49 -14.42 0.29 -7.20
C GLN A 49 -14.05 -0.64 -6.05
N THR A 50 -13.03 -0.30 -5.25
CA THR A 50 -12.66 -1.08 -4.06
C THR A 50 -13.80 -1.13 -3.05
N LEU A 51 -14.44 0.01 -2.77
CA LEU A 51 -15.57 0.08 -1.84
C LEU A 51 -16.76 -0.76 -2.30
N GLN A 52 -17.09 -0.73 -3.60
CA GLN A 52 -18.17 -1.54 -4.18
C GLN A 52 -17.86 -3.03 -4.10
N ILE A 53 -16.63 -3.43 -4.40
CA ILE A 53 -16.19 -4.82 -4.29
C ILE A 53 -16.27 -5.27 -2.82
N GLU A 54 -15.79 -4.47 -1.88
CA GLU A 54 -15.89 -4.76 -0.45
C GLU A 54 -17.35 -4.84 0.04
N GLN A 55 -18.24 -3.97 -0.45
CA GLN A 55 -19.68 -4.02 -0.15
C GLN A 55 -20.30 -5.31 -0.69
N PHE A 56 -20.02 -5.67 -1.95
CA PHE A 56 -20.50 -6.91 -2.56
C PHE A 56 -20.07 -8.15 -1.76
N TYR A 57 -18.80 -8.21 -1.31
CA TYR A 57 -18.34 -9.34 -0.50
C TYR A 57 -18.97 -9.35 0.90
N ARG A 58 -19.22 -8.20 1.53
CA ARG A 58 -19.94 -8.14 2.81
C ARG A 58 -21.39 -8.58 2.69
N GLU A 59 -22.10 -8.13 1.65
CA GLU A 59 -23.51 -8.45 1.43
C GLU A 59 -23.72 -9.90 1.00
N ASN A 60 -22.87 -10.39 0.10
CA ASN A 60 -23.08 -11.69 -0.55
C ASN A 60 -22.28 -12.83 0.11
N SER A 61 -21.31 -12.52 0.97
CA SER A 61 -20.47 -13.50 1.67
C SER A 61 -20.40 -13.24 3.18
N GLY A 62 -21.35 -12.48 3.74
CA GLY A 62 -21.34 -12.11 5.17
C GLY A 62 -21.34 -13.32 6.12
N GLU A 63 -22.11 -14.37 5.79
CA GLU A 63 -22.13 -15.61 6.59
C GLU A 63 -20.81 -16.39 6.46
N ASP A 64 -20.26 -16.50 5.25
CA ASP A 64 -18.98 -17.13 4.99
C ASP A 64 -17.81 -16.40 5.67
N LEU A 65 -17.80 -15.06 5.63
CA LEU A 65 -16.81 -14.21 6.29
C LEU A 65 -16.89 -14.34 7.81
N LYS A 66 -18.10 -14.40 8.37
CA LYS A 66 -18.30 -14.64 9.81
C LYS A 66 -17.79 -16.02 10.21
N GLY A 67 -18.13 -17.06 9.46
CA GLY A 67 -17.63 -18.42 9.71
C GLY A 67 -16.10 -18.48 9.61
N LEU A 68 -15.54 -17.86 8.58
CA LEU A 68 -14.09 -17.77 8.38
C LEU A 68 -13.40 -17.02 9.52
N LEU A 69 -13.95 -15.88 9.96
CA LEU A 69 -13.42 -15.11 11.09
C LEU A 69 -13.41 -15.96 12.37
N ASN A 70 -14.49 -16.69 12.64
CA ASN A 70 -14.57 -17.56 13.81
C ASN A 70 -13.52 -18.68 13.77
N GLU A 71 -13.33 -19.33 12.62
CA GLU A 71 -12.29 -20.37 12.48
C GLU A 71 -10.88 -19.81 12.73
N TRP A 72 -10.58 -18.61 12.21
CA TRP A 72 -9.30 -17.95 12.51
C TRP A 72 -9.16 -17.53 13.98
N LEU A 73 -10.26 -17.16 14.63
CA LEU A 73 -10.28 -16.88 16.07
C LEU A 73 -10.01 -18.16 16.89
N ASP A 74 -10.63 -19.29 16.54
CA ASP A 74 -10.37 -20.57 17.20
C ASP A 74 -8.89 -20.96 17.11
N HIS A 75 -8.28 -20.76 15.93
CA HIS A 75 -6.84 -20.99 15.74
C HIS A 75 -5.97 -19.96 16.45
N PHE A 76 -6.43 -18.72 16.61
CA PHE A 76 -5.76 -17.73 17.43
C PHE A 76 -5.79 -18.12 18.91
N GLU A 77 -6.92 -18.64 19.40
CA GLU A 77 -7.07 -19.12 20.76
C GLU A 77 -6.19 -20.34 21.05
N SER A 78 -6.05 -21.27 20.08
CA SER A 78 -5.12 -22.40 20.21
C SER A 78 -3.68 -22.06 19.83
N MET A 79 -3.41 -20.82 19.41
CA MET A 79 -2.09 -20.32 18.99
C MET A 79 -1.50 -21.13 17.83
N GLY A 80 -2.36 -21.66 16.97
CA GLY A 80 -1.98 -22.50 15.84
C GLY A 80 -1.51 -23.91 16.23
N LYS A 81 -1.69 -24.36 17.49
CA LYS A 81 -1.33 -25.73 17.90
C LYS A 81 -2.15 -26.81 17.19
N ASP A 82 -3.38 -26.47 16.80
CA ASP A 82 -4.28 -27.37 16.09
C ASP A 82 -4.26 -27.16 14.56
N PHE A 83 -3.26 -26.42 14.05
CA PHE A 83 -3.12 -26.09 12.64
C PHE A 83 -2.49 -27.27 11.87
N THR A 84 -3.26 -28.34 11.67
CA THR A 84 -2.82 -29.49 10.87
C THR A 84 -2.67 -29.10 9.39
N PRO A 85 -1.83 -29.79 8.60
CA PRO A 85 -1.67 -29.50 7.17
C PRO A 85 -3.00 -29.49 6.38
N GLU A 86 -3.91 -30.40 6.72
CA GLU A 86 -5.22 -30.52 6.08
C GLU A 86 -6.14 -29.35 6.44
N THR A 87 -6.23 -29.00 7.72
CA THR A 87 -7.06 -27.88 8.19
C THR A 87 -6.52 -26.55 7.69
N ALA A 88 -5.20 -26.37 7.75
CA ALA A 88 -4.49 -25.23 7.19
C ALA A 88 -4.82 -25.04 5.71
N LYS A 89 -4.74 -26.10 4.90
CA LYS A 89 -5.02 -26.03 3.45
C LYS A 89 -6.45 -25.58 3.15
N VAL A 90 -7.44 -26.09 3.89
CA VAL A 90 -8.84 -25.70 3.73
C VAL A 90 -9.04 -24.23 4.13
N LEU A 91 -8.50 -23.84 5.28
CA LEU A 91 -8.64 -22.48 5.81
C LEU A 91 -7.96 -21.45 4.91
N ILE A 92 -6.74 -21.74 4.44
CA ILE A 92 -6.00 -20.93 3.47
C ILE A 92 -6.83 -20.74 2.21
N LYS A 93 -7.37 -21.83 1.63
CA LYS A 93 -8.16 -21.77 0.39
C LYS A 93 -9.40 -20.89 0.56
N ARG A 94 -10.14 -21.05 1.66
CA ARG A 94 -11.34 -20.25 1.94
C ARG A 94 -11.00 -18.78 2.17
N THR A 95 -9.91 -18.51 2.89
CA THR A 95 -9.43 -17.15 3.11
C THR A 95 -9.09 -16.45 1.80
N MET A 96 -8.39 -17.12 0.88
CA MET A 96 -8.09 -16.54 -0.44
C MET A 96 -9.34 -16.30 -1.30
N ALA A 97 -10.39 -17.13 -1.13
CA ALA A 97 -11.58 -17.05 -1.97
C ALA A 97 -12.50 -15.87 -1.61
N VAL A 98 -12.60 -15.54 -0.32
CA VAL A 98 -13.66 -14.63 0.19
C VAL A 98 -13.11 -13.34 0.80
N SER A 99 -11.86 -13.33 1.27
CA SER A 99 -11.32 -12.17 1.99
C SER A 99 -10.86 -11.02 1.07
N SER A 100 -10.69 -9.83 1.66
CA SER A 100 -10.22 -8.67 0.91
C SER A 100 -8.78 -8.85 0.40
N SER A 101 -8.37 -8.02 -0.56
CA SER A 101 -6.97 -8.00 -1.02
C SER A 101 -5.97 -7.73 0.12
N ARG A 102 -6.40 -7.02 1.18
CA ARG A 102 -5.58 -6.78 2.37
C ARG A 102 -5.32 -8.08 3.12
N THR A 103 -6.37 -8.84 3.40
CA THR A 103 -6.28 -10.10 4.15
C THR A 103 -5.48 -11.13 3.36
N THR A 104 -5.74 -11.27 2.06
CA THR A 104 -4.97 -12.16 1.18
C THR A 104 -3.47 -11.80 1.14
N LEU A 105 -3.12 -10.51 1.13
CA LEU A 105 -1.72 -10.07 1.21
C LEU A 105 -1.04 -10.54 2.52
N ILE A 106 -1.76 -10.44 3.64
CA ILE A 106 -1.25 -10.87 4.95
C ILE A 106 -1.04 -12.39 4.95
N LEU A 107 -2.05 -13.14 4.49
CA LEU A 107 -1.99 -14.60 4.40
C LEU A 107 -0.81 -15.08 3.54
N THR A 108 -0.64 -14.53 2.34
CA THR A 108 0.48 -14.90 1.47
C THR A 108 1.83 -14.60 2.12
N SER A 109 1.95 -13.48 2.84
CA SER A 109 3.17 -13.13 3.57
C SER A 109 3.44 -14.11 4.71
N MET A 110 2.40 -14.51 5.44
CA MET A 110 2.49 -15.53 6.50
C MET A 110 2.99 -16.87 5.94
N LEU A 111 2.40 -17.35 4.84
CA LEU A 111 2.81 -18.62 4.22
C LEU A 111 4.27 -18.55 3.77
N GLN A 112 4.67 -17.44 3.15
CA GLN A 112 6.06 -17.23 2.75
C GLN A 112 7.03 -17.22 3.95
N HIS A 113 6.60 -16.67 5.10
CA HIS A 113 7.37 -16.70 6.33
C HIS A 113 7.53 -18.14 6.83
N VAL A 114 6.43 -18.88 6.95
CA VAL A 114 6.44 -20.30 7.39
C VAL A 114 7.31 -21.18 6.49
N TYR A 115 7.31 -20.96 5.17
CA TYR A 115 8.18 -21.71 4.25
C TYR A 115 9.68 -21.41 4.41
N LEU A 116 10.03 -20.27 4.98
CA LEU A 116 11.42 -19.82 5.15
C LEU A 116 11.91 -19.87 6.61
N SER A 117 10.99 -20.07 7.56
CA SER A 117 11.29 -20.10 9.00
C SER A 117 12.06 -21.35 9.38
N ASN A 118 12.89 -21.24 10.41
CA ASN A 118 13.67 -22.35 10.96
C ASN A 118 13.14 -22.79 12.34
N GLU A 119 11.85 -22.55 12.63
CA GLU A 119 11.16 -22.93 13.87
C GLU A 119 11.84 -22.43 15.16
N ASN A 120 12.43 -21.23 15.13
CA ASN A 120 12.99 -20.61 16.34
C ASN A 120 11.93 -19.78 17.10
N ASP A 121 12.25 -19.38 18.33
CA ASP A 121 11.34 -18.55 19.14
C ASP A 121 10.91 -17.25 18.45
N GLU A 122 11.81 -16.60 17.71
CA GLU A 122 11.49 -15.37 16.99
C GLU A 122 10.43 -15.59 15.90
N ASP A 123 10.53 -16.70 15.17
CA ASP A 123 9.57 -17.13 14.15
C ASP A 123 8.20 -17.42 14.78
N ASN A 124 8.15 -17.99 15.99
CA ASN A 124 6.90 -18.22 16.73
C ASN A 124 6.18 -16.90 17.07
N PHE A 125 6.90 -15.89 17.57
CA PHE A 125 6.32 -14.56 17.82
C PHE A 125 5.87 -13.87 16.53
N VAL A 126 6.58 -14.05 15.42
CA VAL A 126 6.17 -13.52 14.12
C VAL A 126 4.90 -14.22 13.62
N PHE A 127 4.81 -15.54 13.78
CA PHE A 127 3.63 -16.31 13.42
C PHE A 127 2.39 -15.89 14.21
N MET A 128 2.52 -15.67 15.52
CA MET A 128 1.43 -15.10 16.33
C MET A 128 0.96 -13.73 15.83
N ILE A 129 1.90 -12.85 15.46
CA ILE A 129 1.58 -11.54 14.87
C ILE A 129 0.80 -11.71 13.56
N TYR A 130 1.16 -12.70 12.75
CA TYR A 130 0.44 -12.99 11.51
C TYR A 130 -1.00 -13.47 11.76
N ILE A 131 -1.22 -14.42 12.67
CA ILE A 131 -2.58 -14.88 13.00
C ILE A 131 -3.42 -13.72 13.53
N ALA A 132 -2.90 -12.94 14.48
CA ALA A 132 -3.59 -11.76 15.01
C ALA A 132 -3.90 -10.72 13.91
N ALA A 133 -2.99 -10.51 12.96
CA ALA A 133 -3.21 -9.62 11.83
C ALA A 133 -4.26 -10.14 10.84
N ILE A 134 -4.37 -11.45 10.64
CA ILE A 134 -5.43 -12.06 9.83
C ILE A 134 -6.78 -11.87 10.50
N VAL A 135 -6.88 -12.16 11.81
CA VAL A 135 -8.10 -11.96 12.61
C VAL A 135 -8.55 -10.49 12.57
N ASP A 136 -7.65 -9.55 12.87
CA ASP A 136 -7.97 -8.11 12.78
C ASP A 136 -8.39 -7.71 11.35
N SER A 137 -7.78 -8.33 10.34
CA SER A 137 -8.13 -8.05 8.96
C SER A 137 -9.50 -8.56 8.55
N LEU A 138 -9.83 -9.78 8.91
CA LEU A 138 -11.15 -10.38 8.69
C LEU A 138 -12.25 -9.66 9.48
N LYS A 139 -11.97 -9.24 10.72
CA LYS A 139 -12.92 -8.43 11.49
C LYS A 139 -13.23 -7.12 10.77
N LYS A 140 -12.23 -6.47 10.19
CA LYS A 140 -12.43 -5.26 9.39
C LYS A 140 -13.18 -5.54 8.09
N ASP A 141 -12.89 -6.66 7.43
CA ASP A 141 -13.60 -7.07 6.23
C ASP A 141 -15.11 -7.28 6.54
N PHE A 142 -15.43 -7.88 7.70
CA PHE A 142 -16.81 -8.17 8.12
C PHE A 142 -17.56 -6.96 8.72
N THR A 143 -16.94 -6.24 9.66
CA THR A 143 -17.60 -5.20 10.50
C THR A 143 -17.16 -3.77 10.20
N ALA A 144 -16.15 -3.58 9.34
CA ALA A 144 -15.41 -2.32 9.17
C ALA A 144 -14.64 -1.82 10.41
N GLU A 145 -14.70 -2.52 11.54
CA GLU A 145 -13.95 -2.22 12.75
C GLU A 145 -12.62 -2.98 12.83
N SER A 146 -11.68 -2.45 13.62
CA SER A 146 -10.38 -3.06 13.91
C SER A 146 -10.18 -3.07 15.42
N ILE A 147 -9.66 -4.18 15.95
CA ILE A 147 -9.29 -4.31 17.37
C ILE A 147 -7.84 -3.89 17.56
N GLY A 148 -6.99 -4.21 16.59
CA GLY A 148 -5.55 -4.03 16.67
C GLY A 148 -4.83 -5.32 17.07
N ILE A 149 -3.62 -5.48 16.51
CA ILE A 149 -2.83 -6.72 16.63
C ILE A 149 -2.32 -6.91 18.06
N PHE A 150 -1.86 -5.84 18.71
CA PHE A 150 -1.30 -5.94 20.06
C PHE A 150 -2.39 -6.15 21.10
N GLU A 151 -3.56 -5.55 20.90
CA GLU A 151 -4.74 -5.69 21.72
C GLU A 151 -5.26 -7.14 21.70
N LEU A 152 -5.31 -7.76 20.51
CA LEU A 152 -5.64 -9.19 20.38
C LEU A 152 -4.63 -10.07 21.11
N ILE A 153 -3.34 -9.82 20.94
CA ILE A 153 -2.28 -10.60 21.59
C ILE A 153 -2.34 -10.41 23.12
N GLN A 154 -2.53 -9.19 23.59
CA GLN A 154 -2.68 -8.87 25.01
C GLN A 154 -3.87 -9.59 25.63
N PHE A 155 -4.98 -9.72 24.91
CA PHE A 155 -6.12 -10.51 25.36
C PHE A 155 -5.78 -11.99 25.56
N LYS A 156 -4.83 -12.52 24.78
CA LYS A 156 -4.52 -13.95 24.74
C LYS A 156 -3.44 -14.39 25.73
N ILE A 157 -2.44 -13.56 26.02
CA ILE A 157 -1.28 -13.96 26.82
C ILE A 157 -1.23 -13.24 28.16
N ASN A 158 -0.83 -13.95 29.20
CA ASN A 158 -0.83 -13.44 30.57
C ASN A 158 0.42 -12.62 30.89
N ASP A 159 1.53 -12.87 30.20
CA ASP A 159 2.85 -12.29 30.37
C ASP A 159 3.15 -11.21 29.31
N PHE A 160 2.10 -10.61 28.74
CA PHE A 160 2.23 -9.66 27.63
C PHE A 160 3.25 -8.56 27.89
N GLN A 161 3.24 -7.98 29.09
CA GLN A 161 4.13 -6.87 29.45
C GLN A 161 5.62 -7.24 29.37
N ASP A 162 5.96 -8.45 29.80
CA ASP A 162 7.33 -8.95 29.80
C ASP A 162 7.80 -9.29 28.36
N GLU A 163 6.85 -9.70 27.51
CA GLU A 163 7.11 -10.12 26.13
C GLU A 163 6.98 -8.98 25.09
N ILE A 164 6.58 -7.77 25.50
CA ILE A 164 6.48 -6.58 24.62
C ILE A 164 7.71 -6.39 23.72
N PRO A 165 8.97 -6.51 24.21
CA PRO A 165 10.15 -6.32 23.36
C PRO A 165 10.21 -7.33 22.21
N LYS A 166 9.85 -8.59 22.47
CA LYS A 166 9.83 -9.66 21.45
C LYS A 166 8.74 -9.40 20.43
N PHE A 167 7.51 -9.10 20.86
CA PHE A 167 6.43 -8.74 19.94
C PHE A 167 6.72 -7.48 19.12
N LYS A 168 7.37 -6.46 19.68
CA LYS A 168 7.80 -5.27 18.93
C LYS A 168 8.83 -5.62 17.86
N LYS A 169 9.77 -6.53 18.15
CA LYS A 169 10.75 -7.02 17.17
C LYS A 169 10.05 -7.80 16.05
N SER A 170 9.21 -8.76 16.41
CA SER A 170 8.45 -9.58 15.46
C SER A 170 7.50 -8.76 14.60
N TYR A 171 6.87 -7.73 15.16
CA TYR A 171 6.03 -6.79 14.41
C TYR A 171 6.82 -5.98 13.36
N LYS A 172 8.09 -5.64 13.64
CA LYS A 172 8.97 -5.01 12.64
C LYS A 172 9.28 -5.97 11.50
N THR A 173 9.56 -7.24 11.81
CA THR A 173 9.78 -8.31 10.82
C THR A 173 8.55 -8.49 9.93
N TYR A 174 7.37 -8.67 10.55
CA TYR A 174 6.07 -8.69 9.87
C TYR A 174 5.90 -7.51 8.90
N LYS A 175 6.11 -6.27 9.36
CA LYS A 175 5.97 -5.08 8.50
C LYS A 175 6.93 -5.10 7.30
N LYS A 176 8.17 -5.56 7.51
CA LYS A 176 9.18 -5.67 6.45
C LYS A 176 8.75 -6.71 5.41
N GLU A 177 8.27 -7.86 5.86
CA GLU A 177 7.80 -8.95 5.00
C GLU A 177 6.57 -8.55 4.20
N ILE A 178 5.55 -7.96 4.84
CA ILE A 178 4.36 -7.42 4.14
C ILE A 178 4.77 -6.42 3.05
N LYS A 179 5.72 -5.52 3.34
CA LYS A 179 6.22 -4.57 2.35
C LYS A 179 6.93 -5.26 1.19
N ARG A 180 7.70 -6.33 1.45
CA ARG A 180 8.35 -7.13 0.42
C ARG A 180 7.32 -7.84 -0.45
N THR A 181 6.35 -8.51 0.16
CA THR A 181 5.28 -9.24 -0.52
C THR A 181 4.43 -8.29 -1.37
N LYS A 182 4.09 -7.10 -0.85
CA LYS A 182 3.39 -6.06 -1.61
C LYS A 182 4.19 -5.56 -2.81
N LYS A 183 5.52 -5.46 -2.71
CA LYS A 183 6.40 -5.11 -3.85
C LYS A 183 6.54 -6.25 -4.86
N GLY A 184 6.54 -7.50 -4.42
CA GLY A 184 6.59 -8.67 -5.30
C GLY A 184 5.29 -8.85 -6.09
N ILE A 185 4.14 -8.63 -5.45
CA ILE A 185 2.80 -8.67 -6.07
C ILE A 185 2.54 -7.39 -6.90
N GLY A 186 3.00 -6.25 -6.39
CA GLY A 186 2.96 -4.98 -7.08
C GLY A 186 4.29 -4.66 -7.74
N MET A 187 4.66 -5.41 -8.78
CA MET A 187 5.54 -4.88 -9.83
C MET A 187 4.69 -4.03 -10.79
N PRO A 188 4.57 -2.71 -10.59
CA PRO A 188 4.24 -1.83 -11.70
C PRO A 188 5.48 -1.74 -12.60
N LEU A 189 5.29 -1.69 -13.93
CA LEU A 189 6.29 -1.32 -14.92
C LEU A 189 6.97 0.02 -14.54
N THR A 190 7.96 0.01 -13.66
CA THR A 190 8.49 1.25 -13.05
C THR A 190 9.99 1.40 -13.14
N SER A 191 10.77 0.35 -13.41
CA SER A 191 12.14 0.53 -13.89
C SER A 191 12.13 1.29 -15.22
N SER A 192 11.26 0.90 -16.17
CA SER A 192 11.14 1.58 -17.47
C SER A 192 10.65 3.03 -17.33
N LEU A 193 9.68 3.31 -16.45
CA LEU A 193 9.12 4.65 -16.28
C LEU A 193 10.09 5.60 -15.56
N ILE A 194 10.84 5.11 -14.57
CA ILE A 194 11.91 5.88 -13.90
C ILE A 194 13.05 6.17 -14.89
N ILE A 195 13.41 5.21 -15.74
CA ILE A 195 14.41 5.39 -16.81
C ILE A 195 13.92 6.44 -17.82
N ILE A 196 12.66 6.38 -18.25
CA ILE A 196 12.06 7.35 -19.19
C ILE A 196 12.06 8.77 -18.58
N ILE A 197 11.71 8.91 -17.30
CA ILE A 197 11.73 10.20 -16.59
C ILE A 197 13.18 10.72 -16.47
N ALA A 198 14.15 9.86 -16.12
CA ALA A 198 15.55 10.23 -16.03
C ALA A 198 16.13 10.69 -17.39
N VAL A 199 15.77 9.99 -18.48
CA VAL A 199 16.16 10.35 -19.85
C VAL A 199 15.55 11.69 -20.27
N LEU A 200 14.28 11.94 -19.95
CA LEU A 200 13.62 13.22 -20.23
C LEU A 200 14.27 14.40 -19.48
N VAL A 201 14.60 14.21 -18.20
CA VAL A 201 15.31 15.24 -17.40
C VAL A 201 16.70 15.52 -17.96
N PHE A 202 17.41 14.49 -18.41
CA PHE A 202 18.74 14.64 -19.02
C PHE A 202 18.70 15.39 -20.36
N ILE A 203 17.72 15.08 -21.22
CA ILE A 203 17.50 15.80 -22.48
C ILE A 203 17.15 17.26 -22.21
N LEU A 204 16.29 17.54 -21.21
CA LEU A 204 15.93 18.91 -20.84
C LEU A 204 17.16 19.72 -20.37
N ALA A 205 18.03 19.10 -19.56
CA ALA A 205 19.28 19.72 -19.10
C ALA A 205 20.24 20.04 -20.25
N LEU A 206 20.35 19.15 -21.26
CA LEU A 206 21.15 19.39 -22.45
C LEU A 206 20.59 20.55 -23.29
N VAL A 207 19.27 20.60 -23.49
CA VAL A 207 18.63 21.68 -24.23
C VAL A 207 18.88 23.03 -23.55
N ILE A 208 18.73 23.11 -22.22
CA ILE A 208 19.02 24.33 -21.45
C ILE A 208 20.51 24.72 -21.57
N TYR A 209 21.41 23.75 -21.49
CA TYR A 209 22.86 24.01 -21.64
C TYR A 209 23.22 24.57 -23.03
N PHE A 210 22.64 24.02 -24.10
CA PHE A 210 22.90 24.51 -25.46
C PHE A 210 22.28 25.87 -25.73
N ILE A 211 21.11 26.17 -25.15
CA ILE A 211 20.47 27.50 -25.25
C ILE A 211 21.30 28.57 -24.53
N ASN A 212 21.91 28.27 -23.38
CA ASN A 212 22.73 29.23 -22.63
C ASN A 212 24.14 29.47 -23.22
N LYS A 213 24.56 28.67 -24.23
CA LYS A 213 25.88 28.78 -24.86
C LYS A 213 25.82 29.47 -26.24
N MET A 214 24.63 29.67 -26.80
CA MET A 214 24.36 30.50 -27.99
C MET A 214 24.10 31.94 -27.58
#